data_AF-A0A7S2B5W9-F1
#
_entry.id   AF-A0A7S2B5W9-F1
#
_cell.length_a   1.000
_cell.length_b   1.000
_cell.length_c   1.000
_cell.angle_alpha   90.00
_cell.angle_beta   90.00
_cell.angle_gamma   90.00
#
_symmetry.space_group_name_H-M   'P 1'
#
loop_
_entity.id
_entity.type
_entity.pdbx_description
1 polymer ?
#
loop_
_entity_poly.entity_id
_entity_poly.type
_entity_poly.pdbx_seq_one_letter_code
_entity_poly.pdbx_strand_id
1 'polypeptide(L)'
;QSDTLIPALTVTEMLMYQSELKRGTSEGLDPKRERVNDLMERLGLLACASTKIGSYLDRGISGGQARRVNIALALVTDPSVLFLDEPTSGLDSTTSFEVCGILRGIADGGRTVIST
;
A
#
# COMPACT_ATOMS: atom_id res chain seq x y z
N GLN A 1 2.38 -7.51 13.28
CA GLN A 1 2.12 -6.09 13.59
C GLN A 1 0.70 -5.75 13.17
N SER A 2 -0.04 -4.97 13.97
CA SER A 2 -1.43 -4.59 13.67
C SER A 2 -1.45 -3.45 12.66
N ASP A 3 -1.79 -3.76 11.41
CA ASP A 3 -1.88 -2.78 10.33
C ASP A 3 -3.05 -1.80 10.57
N THR A 4 -2.74 -0.50 10.54
CA THR A 4 -3.68 0.62 10.78
C THR A 4 -4.55 0.91 9.54
N LEU A 5 -5.20 -0.12 8.98
CA LEU A 5 -6.18 0.09 7.92
C LEU A 5 -7.53 0.43 8.54
N ILE A 6 -8.20 1.48 8.03
CA ILE A 6 -9.52 1.90 8.51
C ILE A 6 -10.59 1.04 7.81
N PRO A 7 -11.32 0.15 8.53
CA PRO A 7 -12.22 -0.82 7.90
C PRO A 7 -13.32 -0.23 7.03
N ALA A 8 -13.79 0.97 7.40
CA ALA A 8 -14.91 1.64 6.76
C ALA A 8 -14.56 2.24 5.39
N LEU A 9 -13.29 2.51 5.13
CA LEU A 9 -12.82 3.14 3.90
C LEU A 9 -12.62 2.11 2.79
N THR A 10 -12.74 2.55 1.55
CA THR A 10 -12.24 1.85 0.36
C THR A 10 -10.71 1.94 0.25
N VAL A 11 -10.11 1.10 -0.58
CA VAL A 11 -8.67 1.15 -0.87
C VAL A 11 -8.25 2.54 -1.37
N THR A 12 -8.99 3.10 -2.33
CA THR A 12 -8.72 4.46 -2.86
C THR A 12 -8.84 5.51 -1.78
N GLU A 13 -9.91 5.49 -0.97
CA GLU A 13 -10.12 6.45 0.10
C GLU A 13 -9.02 6.38 1.16
N MET A 14 -8.59 5.16 1.54
CA MET A 14 -7.52 4.96 2.51
C MET A 14 -6.19 5.53 2.01
N LEU A 15 -5.85 5.31 0.74
CA LEU A 15 -4.61 5.83 0.14
C LEU A 15 -4.67 7.35 -0.04
N MET A 16 -5.80 7.90 -0.47
CA MET A 16 -6.00 9.35 -0.56
C MET A 16 -5.92 10.01 0.81
N TYR A 17 -6.59 9.46 1.81
CA TYR A 17 -6.53 9.94 3.19
C TYR A 17 -5.09 10.03 3.70
N GLN A 18 -4.30 8.97 3.50
CA GLN A 18 -2.89 8.96 3.88
C GLN A 18 -2.04 9.95 3.07
N SER A 19 -2.31 10.05 1.76
CA SER A 19 -1.62 10.98 0.86
C SER A 19 -1.85 12.43 1.29
N GLU A 20 -3.08 12.79 1.62
CA GLU A 20 -3.43 14.13 2.09
C GLU A 20 -2.82 14.47 3.45
N LEU A 21 -2.75 13.49 4.36
CA LEU A 21 -2.20 13.67 5.70
C LEU A 21 -0.67 13.77 5.71
N LYS A 22 0.02 12.95 4.91
CA LYS A 22 1.49 12.83 4.95
C LYS A 22 2.22 13.68 3.94
N ARG A 23 1.58 14.10 2.85
CA ARG A 23 2.19 14.98 1.84
C ARG A 23 1.88 16.43 2.17
N GLY A 24 2.76 17.34 1.74
CA GLY A 24 2.66 18.77 2.07
C GLY A 24 1.28 19.36 1.78
N THR A 25 0.80 20.23 2.67
CA THR A 25 -0.48 20.94 2.49
C THR A 25 -0.43 21.95 1.34
N SER A 26 0.76 22.37 0.93
CA SER A 26 1.00 23.22 -0.25
C SER A 26 0.85 22.48 -1.58
N GLU A 27 0.82 21.15 -1.56
CA GLU A 27 0.62 20.34 -2.75
C GLU A 27 -0.87 20.17 -3.05
N GLY A 28 -1.27 20.44 -4.29
CA GLY A 28 -2.65 20.31 -4.75
C GLY A 28 -3.17 18.86 -4.72
N LEU A 29 -4.49 18.70 -4.88
CA LEU A 29 -5.12 17.38 -4.86
C LEU A 29 -4.77 16.51 -6.07
N ASP A 30 -4.54 17.12 -7.24
CA ASP A 30 -4.26 16.39 -8.46
C ASP A 30 -2.94 15.60 -8.43
N PRO A 31 -1.78 16.18 -8.03
CA PRO A 31 -0.55 15.40 -7.91
C PRO A 31 -0.61 14.34 -6.80
N LYS A 32 -1.38 14.59 -5.73
CA LYS A 32 -1.65 13.57 -4.69
C LYS A 32 -2.45 12.38 -5.26
N ARG A 33 -3.46 12.66 -6.08
CA ARG A 33 -4.28 11.64 -6.76
C ARG A 33 -3.46 10.88 -7.81
N GLU A 34 -2.63 11.57 -8.58
CA GLU A 34 -1.73 10.96 -9.56
C GLU A 34 -0.78 9.97 -8.87
N ARG A 35 -0.18 10.35 -7.73
CA ARG A 35 0.64 9.43 -6.94
C ARG A 35 -0.16 8.19 -6.49
N VAL A 36 -1.36 8.39 -5.96
CA VAL A 36 -2.18 7.28 -5.47
C VAL A 36 -2.51 6.32 -6.61
N ASN A 37 -2.84 6.84 -7.80
CA ASN A 37 -3.09 6.03 -8.99
C ASN A 37 -1.84 5.24 -9.42
N ASP A 38 -0.67 5.87 -9.49
CA ASP A 38 0.62 5.20 -9.79
C ASP A 38 0.87 4.02 -8.83
N LEU A 39 0.67 4.24 -7.53
CA LEU A 39 0.86 3.19 -6.53
C LEU A 39 -0.17 2.06 -6.67
N MET A 40 -1.43 2.38 -6.94
CA MET A 40 -2.45 1.35 -7.15
C MET A 40 -2.16 0.49 -8.38
N GLU A 41 -1.65 1.09 -9.45
CA GLU A 41 -1.25 0.36 -10.65
C GLU A 41 -0.04 -0.54 -10.39
N ARG A 42 1.05 0.02 -9.85
CA ARG A 42 2.30 -0.70 -9.58
C ARG A 42 2.14 -1.86 -8.59
N LEU A 43 1.16 -1.78 -7.69
CA LEU A 43 0.88 -2.79 -6.68
C LEU A 43 -0.29 -3.70 -7.05
N GLY A 44 -0.89 -3.52 -8.23
CA GLY A 44 -2.02 -4.35 -8.68
C GLY A 44 -3.27 -4.23 -7.79
N LEU A 45 -3.52 -3.03 -7.26
CA LEU A 45 -4.67 -2.72 -6.39
C LEU A 45 -5.87 -2.16 -7.16
N LEU A 46 -5.75 -1.88 -8.45
CA LEU A 46 -6.83 -1.31 -9.28
C LEU A 46 -8.11 -2.15 -9.23
N ALA A 47 -8.00 -3.47 -9.23
CA ALA A 47 -9.15 -4.37 -9.20
C ALA A 47 -9.96 -4.28 -7.88
N CYS A 48 -9.34 -3.83 -6.78
CA CYS A 48 -9.98 -3.65 -5.48
C CYS A 48 -10.06 -2.19 -5.03
N ALA A 49 -9.83 -1.23 -5.93
CA ALA A 49 -9.77 0.21 -5.61
C ALA A 49 -11.03 0.71 -4.87
N SER A 50 -12.21 0.29 -5.34
CA SER A 50 -13.51 0.65 -4.76
C SER A 50 -14.01 -0.34 -3.70
N THR A 51 -13.22 -1.35 -3.34
CA THR A 51 -13.57 -2.33 -2.30
C THR A 51 -13.22 -1.78 -0.92
N LYS A 52 -14.10 -1.95 0.05
CA LYS A 52 -13.82 -1.61 1.45
C LYS A 52 -12.68 -2.46 1.99
N ILE A 53 -11.83 -1.86 2.83
CA ILE A 53 -10.80 -2.60 3.58
C ILE A 53 -11.46 -3.75 4.35
N GLY A 54 -12.57 -3.47 5.03
CA GLY A 54 -13.29 -4.46 5.84
C GLY A 54 -12.63 -4.72 7.19
N SER A 55 -13.30 -5.55 7.99
CA SER A 55 -12.91 -5.97 9.33
C SER A 55 -13.08 -7.48 9.47
N TYR A 56 -12.85 -8.00 10.68
CA TYR A 56 -13.19 -9.39 11.02
C TYR A 56 -14.70 -9.67 11.01
N LEU A 57 -15.54 -8.63 11.16
CA LEU A 57 -17.00 -8.73 11.12
C LEU A 57 -17.56 -8.49 9.71
N ASP A 58 -16.93 -7.58 8.97
CA ASP A 58 -17.36 -7.16 7.63
C ASP A 58 -16.32 -7.53 6.59
N ARG A 59 -16.65 -8.50 5.73
CA ARG A 59 -15.72 -8.97 4.69
C ARG A 59 -15.31 -7.82 3.76
N GLY A 60 -14.00 -7.63 3.61
CA GLY A 60 -13.41 -6.67 2.67
C GLY A 60 -12.35 -7.30 1.77
N ILE A 61 -11.21 -6.63 1.64
CA ILE A 61 -10.08 -7.09 0.81
C ILE A 61 -9.40 -8.33 1.40
N SER A 62 -8.68 -9.09 0.55
CA SER A 62 -7.90 -10.25 1.00
C SER A 62 -6.68 -9.83 1.83
N GLY A 63 -6.09 -10.76 2.60
CA GLY A 63 -4.87 -10.49 3.37
C GLY A 63 -3.68 -10.05 2.48
N GLY A 64 -3.54 -10.64 1.30
CA GLY A 64 -2.53 -10.24 0.32
C GLY A 64 -2.77 -8.86 -0.28
N GLN A 65 -4.04 -8.49 -0.50
CA GLN A 65 -4.40 -7.13 -0.89
C GLN A 65 -4.11 -6.16 0.24
N ALA A 66 -4.48 -6.48 1.48
CA ALA A 66 -4.20 -5.67 2.66
C ALA A 66 -2.68 -5.41 2.82
N ARG A 67 -1.83 -6.43 2.65
CA ARG A 67 -0.37 -6.24 2.70
C ARG A 67 0.12 -5.26 1.63
N ARG A 68 -0.38 -5.37 0.40
CA ARG A 68 -0.05 -4.45 -0.69
C ARG A 68 -0.55 -3.03 -0.43
N VAL A 69 -1.73 -2.87 0.19
CA VAL A 69 -2.21 -1.55 0.66
C VAL A 69 -1.28 -0.96 1.71
N ASN A 70 -0.79 -1.74 2.69
CA ASN A 70 0.17 -1.24 3.68
C ASN A 70 1.49 -0.80 3.06
N ILE A 71 2.00 -1.56 2.08
CA ILE A 71 3.18 -1.15 1.30
C ILE A 71 2.90 0.16 0.55
N ALA A 72 1.73 0.30 -0.08
CA ALA A 72 1.32 1.54 -0.75
C ALA A 72 1.27 2.74 0.23
N LEU A 73 0.74 2.54 1.44
CA LEU A 73 0.68 3.56 2.49
C LEU A 73 2.06 4.03 2.95
N ALA A 74 3.06 3.14 2.92
CA ALA A 74 4.45 3.50 3.21
C ALA A 74 5.12 4.24 2.04
N LEU A 75 4.72 3.96 0.80
CA LEU A 75 5.28 4.55 -0.42
C LEU A 75 4.62 5.88 -0.84
N VAL A 76 3.51 6.27 -0.23
CA VAL A 76 2.75 7.48 -0.60
C VAL A 76 3.59 8.76 -0.49
N THR A 77 4.55 8.78 0.43
CA THR A 77 5.50 9.89 0.66
C THR A 77 6.77 9.81 -0.19
N ASP A 78 6.88 8.80 -1.07
CA ASP A 78 8.07 8.52 -1.89
C ASP A 78 9.39 8.50 -1.10
N PRO A 79 9.52 7.65 -0.07
CA PRO A 79 10.72 7.63 0.76
C PRO A 79 11.94 7.08 0.00
N SER A 80 13.13 7.62 0.26
CA SER A 80 14.39 7.10 -0.29
C SER A 80 14.82 5.77 0.33
N VAL A 81 14.40 5.51 1.58
CA VAL A 81 14.67 4.27 2.33
C VAL A 81 13.35 3.73 2.89
N LEU A 82 13.04 2.48 2.58
CA LEU A 82 11.86 1.76 3.02
C LEU A 82 12.26 0.62 3.96
N PHE A 83 11.75 0.67 5.19
CA PHE A 83 11.90 -0.41 6.17
C PHE A 83 10.60 -1.21 6.25
N LEU A 84 10.74 -2.53 6.19
CA LEU A 84 9.63 -3.48 6.29
C LEU A 84 10.00 -4.54 7.32
N ASP A 85 9.11 -4.79 8.26
CA ASP A 85 9.28 -5.88 9.23
C ASP A 85 8.40 -7.06 8.80
N GLU A 86 9.04 -8.19 8.48
CA GLU A 86 8.42 -9.44 8.03
C GLU A 86 7.30 -9.26 6.97
N PRO A 87 7.60 -8.75 5.74
CA PRO A 87 6.61 -8.41 4.72
C PRO A 87 5.77 -9.57 4.19
N THR A 88 6.20 -10.79 4.44
CA THR A 88 5.57 -12.02 3.94
C THR A 88 4.92 -12.83 5.06
N SER A 89 4.99 -12.38 6.31
CA SER A 89 4.43 -13.11 7.45
C SER A 89 2.91 -13.25 7.33
N GLY A 90 2.42 -14.49 7.48
CA GLY A 90 1.00 -14.82 7.40
C GLY A 90 0.42 -14.89 5.98
N LEU A 91 1.25 -14.81 4.94
CA LEU A 91 0.84 -14.98 3.54
C LEU A 91 1.15 -16.39 3.03
N ASP A 92 0.38 -16.87 2.04
CA ASP A 92 0.72 -18.08 1.31
C ASP A 92 1.96 -17.86 0.42
N SER A 93 2.55 -18.94 -0.10
CA SER A 93 3.77 -18.89 -0.89
C SER A 93 3.64 -18.05 -2.17
N THR A 94 2.49 -18.08 -2.82
CA THR A 94 2.26 -17.35 -4.07
C THR A 94 2.16 -15.85 -3.79
N THR A 95 1.34 -15.46 -2.82
CA THR A 95 1.21 -14.05 -2.42
C THR A 95 2.54 -13.50 -1.86
N SER A 96 3.29 -14.32 -1.11
CA SER A 96 4.62 -13.93 -0.61
C SER A 96 5.59 -13.63 -1.76
N PHE A 97 5.59 -14.48 -2.80
CA PHE A 97 6.42 -14.27 -3.98
C PHE A 97 6.04 -12.98 -4.74
N GLU A 98 4.74 -12.71 -4.90
CA GLU A 98 4.26 -11.45 -5.49
C GLU A 98 4.73 -10.22 -4.71
N VAL A 99 4.61 -10.25 -3.37
CA VAL A 99 5.09 -9.16 -2.50
C VAL A 99 6.60 -8.96 -2.65
N CYS A 100 7.39 -10.03 -2.64
CA CYS A 100 8.84 -9.92 -2.87
C CYS A 100 9.17 -9.32 -4.25
N GLY A 101 8.43 -9.69 -5.31
CA GLY A 101 8.59 -9.10 -6.64
C GLY A 101 8.30 -7.60 -6.67
N ILE A 102 7.27 -7.15 -5.96
CA ILE A 102 6.96 -5.74 -5.76
C ILE A 102 8.11 -5.01 -5.06
N LEU A 103 8.62 -5.56 -3.96
CA LEU A 103 9.73 -4.96 -3.21
C LEU A 103 10.99 -4.86 -4.06
N ARG A 104 11.25 -5.88 -4.90
CA ARG A 104 12.33 -5.84 -5.88
C ARG A 104 12.15 -4.71 -6.88
N GLY A 105 10.95 -4.55 -7.46
CA GLY A 105 10.66 -3.47 -8.40
C GLY A 105 10.80 -2.07 -7.77
N ILE A 106 10.48 -1.92 -6.49
CA ILE A 106 10.71 -0.67 -5.74
C ILE A 106 12.21 -0.40 -5.61
N ALA A 107 13.01 -1.43 -5.26
CA ALA A 107 14.45 -1.31 -5.13
C ALA A 107 15.12 -0.97 -6.47
N ASP A 108 14.71 -1.63 -7.56
CA ASP A 108 15.22 -1.37 -8.91
C ASP A 108 14.86 0.06 -9.38
N GLY A 109 13.78 0.65 -8.85
CA GLY A 109 13.43 2.05 -9.04
C GLY A 109 14.32 3.05 -8.27
N GLY A 110 15.43 2.63 -7.67
CA GLY A 110 16.40 3.51 -7.00
C GLY A 110 16.12 3.78 -5.52
N ARG A 111 15.22 3.02 -4.88
CA ARG A 111 14.95 3.12 -3.44
C ARG A 111 15.77 2.08 -2.68
N THR A 112 16.19 2.39 -1.47
CA THR A 112 16.80 1.39 -0.57
C THR A 112 15.68 0.64 0.16
N VAL A 113 15.61 -0.68 0.04
CA VAL A 113 14.62 -1.51 0.73
C VAL A 113 15.33 -2.40 1.75
N ILE A 114 14.92 -2.32 3.01
CA ILE A 114 15.43 -3.13 4.11
C ILE A 114 14.27 -3.94 4.68
N SER A 115 14.43 -5.26 4.72
CA SER A 115 13.42 -6.20 5.20
C SER A 115 14.02 -7.26 6.09
N THR A 116 13.26 -7.70 7.11
CA THR A 116 13.49 -8.91 7.91
C THR A 116 12.68 -10.09 7.38
#